data_AF-A0A923LXB3-F1
#
_entry.id   AF-A0A923LXB3-F1
#
_cell.length_a   1.000
_cell.length_b   1.000
_cell.length_c   1.000
_cell.angle_alpha   90.00
_cell.angle_beta   90.00
_cell.angle_gamma   90.00
#
_symmetry.space_group_name_H-M   'P 1'
#
loop_
_entity.id
_entity.type
_entity.pdbx_description
1 polymer ?
#
loop_
_entity_poly.entity_id
_entity_poly.type
_entity_poly.pdbx_seq_one_letter_code
_entity_poly.pdbx_strand_id
1 'polypeptide(L)'
;MIHNPIIVGESTKGLMKFTARVSYTGSALNKNTLDISASGSELLLLTDKDGRTQIVNPFYVNDVPYVFVTAASARYKITYCNTWVQISTGMLNFALTKIQLGTLETL
;
A
#
# COMPACT_ATOMS: atom_id res chain seq x y z
N MET A 1 27.10 24.49 13.73
CA MET A 1 26.93 23.49 12.65
C MET A 1 26.29 24.20 11.48
N ILE A 2 26.97 24.30 10.34
CA ILE A 2 26.41 24.92 9.13
C ILE A 2 25.70 23.81 8.37
N HIS A 3 24.39 23.94 8.15
CA HIS A 3 23.67 23.06 7.23
C HIS A 3 23.81 23.65 5.82
N ASN A 4 24.62 23.01 4.99
CA ASN A 4 24.72 23.38 3.59
C ASN A 4 23.35 23.24 2.93
N PRO A 5 22.93 24.18 2.07
CA PRO A 5 21.71 24.03 1.29
C PRO A 5 21.89 22.88 0.29
N ILE A 6 20.94 21.94 0.26
CA ILE A 6 20.87 20.93 -0.78
C ILE A 6 20.44 21.64 -2.06
N ILE A 7 21.36 21.76 -3.02
CA ILE A 7 21.08 22.30 -4.35
C ILE A 7 20.26 21.24 -5.12
N VAL A 8 18.95 21.42 -5.19
CA VAL A 8 18.05 20.56 -5.98
C VAL A 8 18.07 21.04 -7.44
N GLY A 9 19.09 20.62 -8.18
CA GLY A 9 19.24 20.97 -9.61
C GLY A 9 19.10 19.78 -10.57
N GLU A 10 19.51 18.58 -10.17
CA GLU A 10 19.51 17.38 -11.03
C GLU A 10 19.05 16.09 -10.30
N SER A 11 18.75 16.17 -9.01
CA SER A 11 18.65 15.04 -8.08
C SER A 11 17.27 14.36 -8.02
N THR A 12 16.26 14.84 -8.72
CA THR A 12 14.89 14.29 -8.65
C THR A 12 14.54 13.32 -9.78
N LYS A 13 15.39 13.20 -10.82
CA LYS A 13 15.14 12.31 -11.95
C LYS A 13 14.98 10.86 -11.46
N GLY A 14 13.77 10.32 -11.60
CA GLY A 14 13.43 8.96 -11.19
C GLY A 14 12.86 8.83 -9.78
N LEU A 15 12.73 9.92 -9.01
CA LEU A 15 11.96 9.89 -7.77
C LEU A 15 10.47 9.77 -8.10
N MET A 16 9.79 8.91 -7.35
CA MET A 16 8.35 8.75 -7.42
C MET A 16 7.71 9.22 -6.12
N LYS A 17 6.57 9.90 -6.23
CA LYS A 17 5.77 10.36 -5.11
C LYS A 17 4.43 9.66 -5.12
N PHE A 18 4.13 8.96 -4.03
CA PHE A 18 2.81 8.40 -3.79
C PHE A 18 1.97 9.40 -3.00
N THR A 19 0.84 9.83 -3.56
CA THR A 19 -0.11 10.74 -2.89
C THR A 19 -1.35 9.96 -2.51
N ALA A 20 -1.50 9.68 -1.22
CA ALA A 20 -2.67 8.97 -0.70
C ALA A 20 -3.90 9.88 -0.65
N ARG A 21 -5.00 9.44 -1.27
CA ARG A 21 -6.33 10.04 -1.08
C ARG A 21 -6.99 9.53 0.20
N VAL A 22 -6.84 8.24 0.48
CA VAL A 22 -7.41 7.58 1.66
C VAL A 22 -6.34 6.73 2.36
N SER A 23 -6.39 6.67 3.68
CA SER A 23 -5.49 5.86 4.50
C SER A 23 -6.29 5.13 5.59
N TYR A 24 -6.28 3.80 5.53
CA TYR A 24 -6.90 2.92 6.51
C TYR A 24 -5.86 2.40 7.49
N THR A 25 -6.08 2.62 8.78
CA THR A 25 -5.16 2.23 9.87
C THR A 25 -5.95 1.76 11.09
N GLY A 26 -5.26 1.13 12.05
CA GLY A 26 -5.83 0.78 13.34
C GLY A 26 -7.09 -0.09 13.23
N SER A 27 -8.17 0.33 13.89
CA SER A 27 -9.43 -0.44 13.95
C SER A 27 -10.08 -0.68 12.59
N ALA A 28 -9.79 0.14 11.57
CA ALA A 28 -10.26 -0.10 10.21
C ALA A 28 -9.74 -1.43 9.63
N LEU A 29 -8.62 -1.94 10.15
CA LEU A 29 -7.99 -3.20 9.72
C LEU A 29 -8.37 -4.39 10.62
N ASN A 30 -9.22 -4.20 11.64
CA ASN A 30 -9.69 -5.28 12.53
C ASN A 30 -10.82 -6.09 11.87
N LYS A 31 -10.60 -6.52 10.64
CA LYS A 31 -11.56 -7.26 9.81
C LYS A 31 -10.80 -8.10 8.79
N ASN A 32 -11.44 -9.16 8.29
CA ASN A 32 -10.85 -10.02 7.27
C ASN A 32 -10.84 -9.36 5.88
N THR A 33 -11.90 -8.62 5.56
CA THR A 33 -12.08 -7.90 4.30
C THR A 33 -12.35 -6.42 4.60
N LEU A 34 -11.66 -5.53 3.91
CA LEU A 34 -11.87 -4.09 3.94
C LEU A 34 -12.40 -3.64 2.59
N ASP A 35 -13.60 -3.07 2.58
CA ASP A 35 -14.16 -2.43 1.39
C ASP A 35 -13.42 -1.13 1.08
N ILE A 36 -13.10 -0.96 -0.20
CA ILE A 36 -12.45 0.23 -0.74
C ILE A 36 -13.17 0.64 -2.03
N SER A 37 -12.78 1.78 -2.60
CA SER A 37 -13.27 2.20 -3.91
C SER A 37 -12.14 2.90 -4.65
N ALA A 38 -11.37 2.10 -5.38
CA ALA A 38 -10.29 2.54 -6.25
C ALA A 38 -10.86 3.06 -7.56
N SER A 39 -10.40 4.24 -7.97
CA SER A 39 -10.85 4.93 -9.17
C SER A 39 -9.70 5.12 -10.16
N GLY A 40 -10.00 5.02 -11.46
CA GLY A 40 -9.07 5.36 -12.54
C GLY A 40 -7.70 4.67 -12.41
N SER A 41 -6.65 5.47 -12.19
CA SER A 41 -5.25 5.05 -12.08
C SER A 41 -4.76 4.88 -10.63
N GLU A 42 -5.66 4.82 -9.65
CA GLU A 42 -5.27 4.64 -8.25
C GLU A 42 -4.62 3.28 -8.00
N LEU A 43 -3.54 3.32 -7.22
CA LEU A 43 -2.79 2.17 -6.73
C LEU A 43 -2.99 2.02 -5.23
N LEU A 44 -2.75 0.81 -4.74
CA LEU A 44 -2.70 0.54 -3.31
C LEU A 44 -1.27 0.57 -2.80
N LEU A 45 -1.03 1.25 -1.68
CA LEU A 45 0.19 1.17 -0.91
C LEU A 45 -0.10 0.37 0.37
N LEU A 46 0.41 -0.86 0.42
CA LEU A 46 0.29 -1.75 1.57
C LEU A 46 1.54 -1.58 2.44
N THR A 47 1.36 -1.30 3.73
CA THR A 47 2.46 -1.26 4.71
C THR A 47 2.34 -2.44 5.66
N ASP A 48 3.36 -3.29 5.72
CA ASP A 48 3.39 -4.44 6.61
C ASP A 48 3.66 -4.05 8.07
N LYS A 49 3.72 -5.06 8.96
CA LYS A 49 4.02 -4.87 10.39
C LYS A 49 5.47 -4.49 10.69
N ASP A 50 6.38 -4.77 9.77
CA ASP A 50 7.79 -4.42 9.90
C ASP A 50 8.09 -3.04 9.25
N GLY A 51 7.07 -2.38 8.69
CA GLY A 51 7.17 -1.07 8.05
C GLY A 51 7.57 -1.11 6.57
N ARG A 52 7.66 -2.30 5.95
CA ARG A 52 7.93 -2.41 4.51
C ARG A 52 6.68 -2.06 3.72
N THR A 53 6.89 -1.42 2.58
CA THR A 53 5.81 -0.97 1.70
C THR A 53 5.82 -1.68 0.36
N GLN A 54 4.63 -1.95 -0.17
CA GLN A 54 4.43 -2.49 -1.52
C GLN A 54 3.37 -1.65 -2.22
N ILE A 55 3.69 -1.16 -3.42
CA ILE A 55 2.71 -0.51 -4.30
C ILE A 55 2.18 -1.55 -5.27
N VAL A 56 0.86 -1.69 -5.33
CA VAL A 56 0.19 -2.70 -6.16
C VAL A 56 -0.96 -2.09 -6.96
N ASN A 57 -1.20 -2.62 -8.16
CA ASN A 57 -2.32 -2.23 -9.00
C ASN A 57 -3.55 -3.09 -8.65
N PRO A 58 -4.65 -2.51 -8.15
CA PRO A 58 -5.84 -3.25 -7.77
C PRO A 58 -6.71 -3.72 -8.96
N PHE A 59 -6.40 -3.31 -10.18
CA PHE A 59 -7.14 -3.71 -11.38
C PHE A 59 -6.55 -4.97 -12.02
N TYR A 60 -7.42 -5.86 -12.46
CA TYR A 60 -7.04 -7.12 -13.11
C TYR A 60 -7.99 -7.47 -14.25
N VAL A 61 -7.49 -8.23 -15.22
CA VAL A 61 -8.26 -8.65 -16.40
C VAL A 61 -8.83 -10.06 -16.22
N ASN A 62 -8.04 -10.98 -15.63
CA ASN A 62 -8.38 -12.41 -15.56
C ASN A 62 -8.53 -12.92 -14.13
N ASP A 63 -7.52 -12.71 -13.28
CA ASP A 63 -7.47 -13.25 -11.92
C ASP A 63 -7.29 -12.15 -10.89
N VAL A 64 -7.89 -12.36 -9.71
CA VAL A 64 -7.74 -11.41 -8.61
C VAL A 64 -6.27 -11.40 -8.13
N PRO A 65 -5.61 -10.23 -8.15
CA PRO A 65 -4.21 -10.13 -7.81
C PRO A 65 -4.01 -10.32 -6.31
N TYR A 66 -2.81 -10.76 -5.95
CA TYR A 66 -2.43 -10.97 -4.57
C TYR A 66 -0.95 -10.71 -4.35
N VAL A 67 -0.60 -10.39 -3.12
CA VAL A 67 0.78 -10.36 -2.64
C VAL A 67 0.93 -11.20 -1.39
N PHE A 68 2.15 -11.62 -1.12
CA PHE A 68 2.50 -12.19 0.17
C PHE A 68 3.14 -11.13 1.05
N VAL A 69 2.67 -11.05 2.29
CA VAL A 69 3.21 -10.19 3.33
C VAL A 69 3.73 -11.09 4.45
N THR A 70 4.93 -10.81 4.93
CA THR A 70 5.50 -11.53 6.08
C THR A 70 5.40 -10.61 7.30
N ALA A 71 4.81 -11.10 8.38
CA ALA A 71 4.69 -10.38 9.64
C ALA A 71 4.87 -11.37 10.80
N ALA A 72 5.74 -11.03 11.76
CA ALA A 72 6.04 -11.87 12.93
C ALA A 72 6.34 -13.35 12.59
N SER A 73 7.13 -13.59 11.53
CA SER A 73 7.47 -14.92 10.99
C SER A 73 6.31 -15.73 10.38
N ALA A 74 5.11 -15.15 10.28
CA ALA A 74 3.99 -15.73 9.54
C ALA A 74 3.87 -15.10 8.14
N ARG A 75 3.46 -15.91 7.15
CA ARG A 75 3.24 -15.47 5.77
C ARG A 75 1.75 -15.39 5.49
N TYR A 76 1.27 -14.20 5.14
CA TYR A 76 -0.13 -13.92 4.85
C TYR A 76 -0.32 -13.63 3.37
N LYS A 77 -1.37 -14.20 2.76
CA LYS A 77 -1.80 -13.86 1.41
C LYS A 77 -2.80 -12.71 1.50
N ILE A 78 -2.45 -11.57 0.90
CA ILE A 78 -3.34 -10.42 0.75
C ILE A 78 -3.83 -10.41 -0.68
N THR A 79 -5.12 -10.67 -0.87
CA THR A 79 -5.80 -10.56 -2.15
C THR A 79 -6.47 -9.20 -2.21
N TYR A 80 -6.52 -8.56 -3.38
CA TYR A 80 -7.08 -7.23 -3.51
C TYR A 80 -7.70 -7.02 -4.89
N CYS A 81 -8.66 -6.12 -4.95
CA CYS A 81 -9.20 -5.59 -6.20
C CYS A 81 -9.52 -4.11 -6.04
N ASN A 82 -10.20 -3.52 -7.03
CA ASN A 82 -10.63 -2.13 -6.98
C ASN A 82 -11.74 -1.84 -5.96
N THR A 83 -12.39 -2.87 -5.39
CA THR A 83 -13.50 -2.70 -4.44
C THR A 83 -13.22 -3.27 -3.04
N TRP A 84 -12.18 -4.08 -2.85
CA TRP A 84 -11.84 -4.64 -1.54
C TRP A 84 -10.37 -5.06 -1.41
N VAL A 85 -9.92 -5.18 -0.16
CA VAL A 85 -8.67 -5.84 0.23
C VAL A 85 -8.98 -6.90 1.27
N GLN A 86 -8.47 -8.12 1.09
CA GLN A 86 -8.78 -9.26 1.93
C GLN A 86 -7.51 -10.03 2.32
N ILE A 87 -7.50 -10.57 3.54
CA ILE A 87 -6.47 -11.53 4.01
C ILE A 87 -7.02 -12.95 4.00
N SER A 88 -6.20 -13.93 3.59
CA SER A 88 -6.63 -15.34 3.55
C SER A 88 -6.98 -15.93 4.92
N THR A 89 -6.42 -15.40 6.00
CA THR A 89 -6.59 -15.95 7.35
C THR A 89 -6.45 -14.84 8.40
N GLY A 90 -7.40 -14.77 9.34
CA GLY A 90 -7.38 -13.78 10.42
C GLY A 90 -7.87 -12.40 9.99
N MET A 91 -7.27 -11.36 10.57
CA MET A 91 -7.60 -9.95 10.33
C MET A 91 -6.46 -9.25 9.59
N LEU A 92 -6.79 -8.24 8.78
CA LEU A 92 -5.79 -7.48 8.02
C LEU A 92 -4.71 -6.88 8.92
N ASN A 93 -5.09 -6.49 10.15
CA ASN A 93 -4.18 -5.98 11.17
C ASN A 93 -3.15 -7.01 11.69
N PHE A 94 -3.20 -8.28 11.29
CA PHE A 94 -2.16 -9.26 11.61
C PHE A 94 -0.96 -9.11 10.67
N ALA A 95 -1.20 -8.73 9.42
CA ALA A 95 -0.17 -8.58 8.39
C ALA A 95 0.20 -7.13 8.11
N LEU A 96 -0.77 -6.22 8.20
CA LEU A 96 -0.66 -4.84 7.73
C LEU A 96 -0.84 -3.84 8.87
N THR A 97 -0.09 -2.74 8.81
CA THR A 97 -0.27 -1.56 9.67
C THR A 97 -1.12 -0.50 9.00
N LYS A 98 -1.09 -0.45 7.67
CA LYS A 98 -1.73 0.59 6.87
C LYS A 98 -2.03 0.09 5.46
N ILE A 99 -3.19 0.48 4.95
CA ILE A 99 -3.58 0.34 3.54
C ILE A 99 -3.89 1.74 3.05
N GLN A 100 -3.24 2.20 1.99
CA GLN A 100 -3.54 3.50 1.38
C GLN A 100 -3.95 3.31 -0.06
N LEU A 101 -4.84 4.19 -0.51
CA LEU A 101 -5.29 4.28 -1.89
C LEU A 101 -4.91 5.66 -2.41
N GLY A 102 -4.28 5.73 -3.58
CA GLY A 102 -3.75 6.98 -4.10
C GLY A 102 -3.07 6.86 -5.45
N THR A 103 -2.42 7.94 -5.89
CA THR A 103 -1.74 8.01 -7.19
C THR A 103 -0.22 8.00 -7.01
N LEU A 104 0.49 7.52 -8.04
CA LEU A 104 1.95 7.54 -8.11
C LEU A 104 2.38 8.40 -9.29
N GLU A 105 3.18 9.42 -9.02
CA GLU A 105 3.70 10.37 -10.03
C GLU A 105 5.23 10.44 -9.97
N THR A 106 5.87 10.69 -11.11
CA THR A 106 7.31 11.03 -11.16
C THR A 106 7.50 12.50 -10.81
N LEU A 107 8.56 12.80 -10.05
CA LEU A 107 8.93 14.17 -9.64
C LEU A 107 9.83 14.89 -10.65
#